data_AF-A0A9D3S009-F1
#
_entry.id   AF-A0A9D3S009-F1
#
_cell.length_a   1.000
_cell.length_b   1.000
_cell.length_c   1.000
_cell.angle_alpha   90.00
_cell.angle_beta   90.00
_cell.angle_gamma   90.00
#
_symmetry.space_group_name_H-M   'P 1'
#
loop_
_entity.id
_entity.type
_entity.pdbx_description
1 polymer ?
#
loop_
_entity_poly.entity_id
_entity_poly.type
_entity_poly.pdbx_seq_one_letter_code
_entity_poly.pdbx_strand_id
1 'polypeptide(L)'
;MVFEDKMITNGEPDDEEEEEGGPEEDEGEGGGEEEGGEGGGEEEEGEGGGDEDEEDEEEEEEEEDMVDPLDAIRQKCEQTEHCVHVRERLEACESRVNSRSRTEEDCTEELFDFLHARDHCVAHRLFNSVK
;
A
#
# COMPACT_ATOMS: atom_id res chain seq x y z
N MET A 1 18.33 42.14 -10.62
CA MET A 1 17.50 42.48 -9.44
C MET A 1 16.06 42.28 -9.81
N VAL A 2 15.51 41.10 -9.60
CA VAL A 2 14.08 40.93 -9.28
C VAL A 2 14.05 39.72 -8.34
N PHE A 3 14.13 40.03 -7.05
CA PHE A 3 13.82 39.10 -5.97
C PHE A 3 12.29 39.08 -5.90
N GLU A 4 11.67 37.96 -6.28
CA GLU A 4 10.29 37.69 -5.87
C GLU A 4 10.35 36.72 -4.69
N ASP A 5 10.66 37.33 -3.54
CA ASP A 5 10.31 36.87 -2.21
C ASP A 5 8.79 36.69 -2.13
N LYS A 6 8.30 35.49 -2.47
CA LYS A 6 6.95 35.08 -2.09
C LYS A 6 7.01 34.46 -0.70
N MET A 7 6.74 35.34 0.26
CA MET A 7 6.41 35.06 1.65
C MET A 7 5.49 33.84 1.77
N ILE A 8 6.00 32.74 2.31
CA ILE A 8 5.17 31.75 2.98
C ILE A 8 5.44 31.97 4.47
N THR A 9 4.62 32.83 5.06
CA THR A 9 4.60 33.09 6.48
C THR A 9 4.13 31.83 7.20
N ASN A 10 4.98 31.32 8.10
CA ASN A 10 4.59 30.40 9.14
C ASN A 10 3.41 30.99 9.94
N GLY A 11 2.33 30.23 10.07
CA GLY A 11 1.22 30.50 10.98
C GLY A 11 0.89 29.21 11.72
N GLU A 12 1.24 29.17 13.00
CA GLU A 12 0.76 28.19 13.98
C GLU A 12 -0.60 28.69 14.60
N PRO A 13 -1.18 28.05 15.63
CA PRO A 13 -2.40 27.23 15.58
C PRO A 13 -3.55 27.82 16.46
N ASP A 14 -4.71 27.15 16.48
CA ASP A 14 -5.74 27.05 17.55
C ASP A 14 -7.02 26.52 16.86
N ASP A 15 -7.44 25.27 17.12
CA ASP A 15 -8.40 24.88 18.18
C ASP A 15 -9.80 25.41 17.86
N GLU A 16 -10.73 24.54 17.43
CA GLU A 16 -12.14 24.45 17.87
C GLU A 16 -12.73 23.14 17.30
N GLU A 17 -13.00 22.18 18.19
CA GLU A 17 -13.90 21.04 17.95
C GLU A 17 -15.36 21.57 17.85
N GLU A 18 -16.24 20.86 17.13
CA GLU A 18 -17.58 20.45 17.59
C GLU A 18 -18.23 19.52 16.54
N GLU A 19 -18.49 18.28 16.98
CA GLU A 19 -19.42 17.32 16.42
C GLU A 19 -20.87 17.80 16.55
N GLU A 20 -21.76 17.48 15.59
CA GLU A 20 -23.20 17.24 15.84
C GLU A 20 -23.85 16.55 14.61
N GLY A 21 -24.26 15.28 14.77
CA GLY A 21 -25.64 14.82 14.53
C GLY A 21 -26.15 14.50 13.10
N GLY A 22 -26.59 13.23 12.90
CA GLY A 22 -27.32 12.70 11.74
C GLY A 22 -28.78 13.21 11.57
N PRO A 23 -29.59 12.60 10.66
CA PRO A 23 -30.22 11.30 10.99
C PRO A 23 -30.38 10.30 9.82
N GLU A 24 -30.69 9.07 10.22
CA GLU A 24 -31.12 7.88 9.47
C GLU A 24 -32.51 8.01 8.84
N GLU A 25 -32.79 7.29 7.74
CA GLU A 25 -33.91 6.33 7.57
C GLU A 25 -34.19 6.02 6.07
N ASP A 26 -34.24 4.72 5.69
CA ASP A 26 -35.41 4.04 5.09
C ASP A 26 -35.06 2.72 4.37
N GLU A 27 -36.02 1.80 4.43
CA GLU A 27 -35.92 0.35 4.34
C GLU A 27 -36.13 -0.20 2.91
N GLY A 28 -35.73 -1.45 2.64
CA GLY A 28 -36.06 -2.12 1.38
C GLY A 28 -35.65 -3.60 1.26
N GLU A 29 -36.62 -4.48 1.46
CA GLU A 29 -36.59 -5.96 1.36
C GLU A 29 -36.53 -6.55 -0.07
N GLY A 30 -36.06 -7.80 -0.16
CA GLY A 30 -36.42 -8.81 -1.19
C GLY A 30 -35.29 -9.13 -2.18
N GLY A 31 -34.93 -10.37 -2.54
CA GLY A 31 -35.52 -11.70 -2.37
C GLY A 31 -35.36 -12.48 -3.70
N GLY A 32 -35.00 -13.78 -3.66
CA GLY A 32 -35.28 -14.73 -4.75
C GLY A 32 -34.09 -15.31 -5.55
N GLU A 33 -34.14 -16.62 -5.73
CA GLU A 33 -33.16 -17.58 -6.25
C GLU A 33 -33.18 -17.75 -7.79
N GLU A 34 -32.13 -18.37 -8.35
CA GLU A 34 -32.13 -19.58 -9.22
C GLU A 34 -31.09 -19.61 -10.37
N GLU A 35 -30.21 -20.63 -10.30
CA GLU A 35 -29.84 -21.67 -11.29
C GLU A 35 -29.14 -21.38 -12.66
N GLY A 36 -28.11 -22.20 -12.94
CA GLY A 36 -27.69 -22.68 -14.28
C GLY A 36 -26.53 -21.93 -14.95
N GLY A 37 -25.54 -22.51 -15.62
CA GLY A 37 -25.29 -23.87 -16.12
C GLY A 37 -24.09 -23.83 -17.11
N GLU A 38 -23.56 -25.01 -17.40
CA GLU A 38 -22.26 -25.40 -18.01
C GLU A 38 -21.86 -24.93 -19.43
N GLY A 39 -20.56 -25.09 -19.74
CA GLY A 39 -20.00 -25.34 -21.10
C GLY A 39 -18.86 -24.38 -21.46
N GLY A 40 -17.61 -24.77 -21.75
CA GLY A 40 -17.09 -25.98 -22.39
C GLY A 40 -16.61 -25.62 -23.81
N GLY A 41 -15.29 -25.54 -24.02
CA GLY A 41 -14.69 -25.22 -25.32
C GLY A 41 -13.17 -25.21 -25.27
N GLU A 42 -12.57 -26.41 -25.31
CA GLU A 42 -11.18 -26.64 -25.68
C GLU A 42 -11.06 -26.48 -27.20
N GLU A 43 -10.11 -25.66 -27.67
CA GLU A 43 -9.48 -25.85 -28.98
C GLU A 43 -7.97 -25.74 -28.78
N GLU A 44 -7.29 -26.87 -28.95
CA GLU A 44 -5.85 -26.98 -29.10
C GLU A 44 -5.47 -26.72 -30.55
N GLU A 45 -4.61 -25.75 -30.83
CA GLU A 45 -3.75 -25.76 -32.02
C GLU A 45 -2.57 -24.82 -31.75
N GLY A 46 -1.34 -25.35 -31.60
CA GLY A 46 -0.15 -24.50 -31.68
C GLY A 46 1.12 -24.99 -31.00
N GLU A 47 1.60 -26.21 -31.30
CA GLU A 47 3.03 -26.50 -31.16
C GLU A 47 3.80 -25.61 -32.15
N GLY A 48 4.68 -24.76 -31.63
CA GLY A 48 5.47 -23.84 -32.44
C GLY A 48 6.71 -23.35 -31.70
N GLY A 49 7.77 -24.14 -31.75
CA GLY A 49 9.15 -23.65 -31.76
C GLY A 49 9.72 -23.12 -30.45
N GLY A 50 10.29 -24.02 -29.64
CA GLY A 50 11.34 -23.65 -28.70
C GLY A 50 12.58 -23.20 -29.48
N ASP A 51 12.87 -21.90 -29.42
CA ASP A 51 14.18 -21.26 -29.67
C ASP A 51 14.11 -19.77 -29.26
N GLU A 52 13.31 -19.41 -28.23
CA GLU A 52 13.17 -18.04 -27.71
C GLU A 52 13.23 -17.98 -26.16
N ASP A 53 13.23 -19.13 -25.46
CA ASP A 53 13.25 -19.24 -23.98
C ASP A 53 14.64 -18.99 -23.36
N GLU A 54 15.75 -19.32 -24.05
CA GLU A 54 17.09 -19.23 -23.45
C GLU A 54 17.64 -17.79 -23.35
N GLU A 55 17.23 -16.86 -24.23
CA GLU A 55 17.64 -15.44 -24.13
C GLU A 55 16.76 -14.63 -23.16
N ASP A 56 15.50 -15.03 -22.94
CA ASP A 56 14.57 -14.42 -21.98
C ASP A 56 14.89 -14.85 -20.53
N GLU A 57 15.29 -16.12 -20.32
CA GLU A 57 15.79 -16.61 -19.03
C GLU A 57 17.12 -15.91 -18.61
N GLU A 58 18.03 -15.63 -19.55
CA GLU A 58 19.30 -14.93 -19.25
C GLU A 58 19.12 -13.42 -18.96
N GLU A 59 18.15 -12.74 -19.59
CA GLU A 59 17.81 -11.33 -19.26
C GLU A 59 17.06 -11.21 -17.92
N GLU A 60 16.17 -12.15 -17.58
CA GLU A 60 15.51 -12.19 -16.26
C GLU A 60 16.52 -12.40 -15.10
N GLU A 61 17.55 -13.25 -15.31
CA GLU A 61 18.62 -13.46 -14.32
C GLU A 61 19.50 -12.21 -14.09
N GLU A 62 19.68 -11.32 -15.07
CA GLU A 62 20.44 -10.07 -14.89
C GLU A 62 19.65 -8.95 -14.18
N GLU A 63 18.31 -8.94 -14.28
CA GLU A 63 17.47 -7.93 -13.60
C GLU A 63 17.31 -8.19 -12.09
N GLU A 64 17.33 -9.46 -11.67
CA GLU A 64 17.21 -9.85 -10.24
C GLU A 64 18.34 -9.30 -9.34
N ASP A 65 19.52 -8.98 -9.89
CA ASP A 65 20.67 -8.48 -9.11
C ASP A 65 20.65 -6.94 -8.95
N MET A 66 19.77 -6.21 -9.65
CA MET A 66 19.68 -4.74 -9.52
C MET A 66 18.83 -4.32 -8.32
N VAL A 67 19.45 -4.21 -7.15
CA VAL A 67 18.78 -3.78 -5.90
C VAL A 67 18.41 -2.30 -5.92
N ASP A 68 17.11 -1.96 -5.76
CA ASP A 68 16.64 -0.59 -5.58
C ASP A 68 17.23 0.04 -4.30
N PRO A 69 17.98 1.15 -4.38
CA PRO A 69 18.44 1.89 -3.21
C PRO A 69 17.34 2.27 -2.23
N LEU A 70 16.10 2.45 -2.69
CA LEU A 70 14.95 2.74 -1.86
C LEU A 70 14.65 1.61 -0.88
N ASP A 71 14.69 0.36 -1.32
CA ASP A 71 14.38 -0.79 -0.47
C ASP A 71 15.43 -1.01 0.62
N ALA A 72 16.70 -0.83 0.27
CA ALA A 72 17.78 -0.84 1.25
C ALA A 72 17.64 0.26 2.31
N ILE A 73 17.06 1.42 1.97
CA ILE A 73 16.81 2.52 2.91
C ILE A 73 15.55 2.26 3.73
N ARG A 74 14.47 1.75 3.12
CA ARG A 74 13.24 1.36 3.82
C ARG A 74 13.53 0.35 4.91
N GLN A 75 14.24 -0.74 4.59
CA GLN A 75 14.65 -1.76 5.57
C GLN A 75 15.42 -1.15 6.75
N LYS A 76 16.32 -0.19 6.51
CA LYS A 76 17.06 0.50 7.58
C LYS A 76 16.17 1.41 8.42
N CYS A 77 15.19 2.08 7.80
CA CYS A 77 14.26 2.96 8.49
C CYS A 77 13.23 2.17 9.32
N GLU A 78 12.83 0.99 8.86
CA GLU A 78 11.94 0.08 9.58
C GLU A 78 12.53 -0.45 10.90
N GLN A 79 13.86 -0.51 11.00
CA GLN A 79 14.57 -0.92 12.21
C GLN A 79 14.66 0.17 13.27
N THR A 80 14.15 1.39 13.00
CA THR A 80 14.12 2.44 14.01
C THR A 80 13.06 2.15 15.07
N GLU A 81 13.35 2.45 16.34
CA GLU A 81 12.45 2.17 17.48
C GLU A 81 11.00 2.59 17.24
N HIS A 82 10.79 3.80 16.69
CA HIS A 82 9.44 4.29 16.42
C HIS A 82 8.74 3.45 15.33
N CYS A 83 9.43 3.13 14.23
CA CYS A 83 8.86 2.32 13.15
C CYS A 83 8.58 0.88 13.62
N VAL A 84 9.44 0.31 14.47
CA VAL A 84 9.23 -1.03 15.05
C VAL A 84 7.96 -1.06 15.89
N HIS A 85 7.78 -0.09 16.81
CA HIS A 85 6.58 -0.05 17.64
C HIS A 85 5.29 0.14 16.84
N VAL A 86 5.32 0.98 15.80
CA VAL A 86 4.15 1.18 14.94
C VAL A 86 3.88 -0.04 14.05
N ARG A 87 4.93 -0.71 13.57
CA ARG A 87 4.81 -1.99 12.86
C ARG A 87 4.18 -3.07 13.74
N GLU A 88 4.56 -3.16 15.01
CA GLU A 88 3.95 -4.11 15.96
C GLU A 88 2.44 -3.85 16.14
N ARG A 89 2.01 -2.58 16.13
CA ARG A 89 0.58 -2.22 16.16
C ARG A 89 -0.13 -2.67 14.88
N LEU A 90 0.48 -2.45 13.73
CA LEU A 90 -0.03 -2.91 12.43
C LEU A 90 -0.18 -4.43 12.41
N GLU A 91 0.87 -5.18 12.77
CA GLU A 91 0.84 -6.65 12.85
C GLU A 91 -0.23 -7.17 13.84
N ALA A 92 -0.45 -6.45 14.95
CA ALA A 92 -1.51 -6.77 15.90
C ALA A 92 -2.92 -6.53 15.33
N CYS A 93 -3.11 -5.46 14.54
CA CYS A 93 -4.35 -5.23 13.81
C CYS A 93 -4.55 -6.31 12.75
N GLU A 94 -3.55 -6.60 11.93
CA GLU A 94 -3.61 -7.64 10.89
C GLU A 94 -3.98 -9.00 11.48
N SER A 95 -3.36 -9.37 12.62
CA SER A 95 -3.69 -10.60 13.34
C SER A 95 -5.15 -10.63 13.80
N ARG A 96 -5.69 -9.49 14.25
CA ARG A 96 -7.08 -9.36 14.70
C ARG A 96 -8.05 -9.45 13.53
N VAL A 97 -7.80 -8.74 12.44
CA VAL A 97 -8.63 -8.76 11.22
C VAL A 97 -8.61 -10.14 10.58
N ASN A 98 -7.43 -10.76 10.41
CA ASN A 98 -7.29 -12.09 9.84
C ASN A 98 -7.93 -13.20 10.70
N SER A 99 -8.04 -13.00 12.01
CA SER A 99 -8.70 -13.97 12.90
C SER A 99 -10.23 -13.97 12.77
N ARG A 100 -10.82 -12.93 12.18
CA ARG A 100 -12.27 -12.79 12.04
C ARG A 100 -12.71 -13.19 10.63
N SER A 101 -13.69 -14.08 10.54
CA SER A 101 -14.25 -14.51 9.25
C SER A 101 -15.13 -13.46 8.56
N ARG A 102 -15.64 -12.49 9.33
CA ARG A 102 -16.46 -11.38 8.83
C ARG A 102 -16.31 -10.19 9.77
N THR A 103 -15.63 -9.15 9.32
CA THR A 103 -15.38 -7.91 10.07
C THR A 103 -15.38 -6.75 9.08
N GLU A 104 -15.88 -5.59 9.51
CA GLU A 104 -15.79 -4.33 8.75
C GLU A 104 -14.55 -3.50 9.17
N GLU A 105 -13.83 -3.97 10.19
CA GLU A 105 -12.56 -3.41 10.62
C GLU A 105 -11.48 -3.58 9.53
N ASP A 106 -10.78 -2.50 9.20
CA ASP A 106 -9.56 -2.49 8.40
C ASP A 106 -8.37 -1.95 9.21
N CYS A 107 -7.15 -2.19 8.73
CA CYS A 107 -5.91 -1.73 9.39
C CYS A 107 -5.29 -0.51 8.67
N THR A 108 -6.12 0.31 8.01
CA THR A 108 -5.61 1.43 7.21
C THR A 108 -5.02 2.55 8.08
N GLU A 109 -5.56 2.76 9.28
CA GLU A 109 -5.01 3.70 10.26
C GLU A 109 -3.58 3.31 10.67
N GLU A 110 -3.38 2.07 11.13
CA GLU A 110 -2.05 1.59 11.53
C GLU A 110 -1.07 1.54 10.37
N LEU A 111 -1.57 1.29 9.15
CA LEU A 111 -0.75 1.35 7.94
C LEU A 111 -0.28 2.78 7.66
N PHE A 112 -1.15 3.77 7.76
CA PHE A 112 -0.76 5.18 7.56
C PHE A 112 0.18 5.67 8.66
N ASP A 113 -0.02 5.26 9.92
CA ASP A 113 0.93 5.53 11.00
C ASP A 113 2.33 4.97 10.66
N PHE A 114 2.40 3.71 10.19
CA PHE A 114 3.66 3.05 9.85
C PHE A 114 4.35 3.73 8.66
N LEU A 115 3.59 4.03 7.60
CA LEU A 115 4.08 4.73 6.42
C LEU A 115 4.61 6.11 6.79
N HIS A 116 3.89 6.86 7.63
CA HIS A 116 4.33 8.18 8.08
C HIS A 116 5.66 8.10 8.83
N ALA A 117 5.79 7.17 9.79
CA ALA A 117 7.01 7.00 10.55
C ALA A 117 8.20 6.59 9.66
N ARG A 118 8.00 5.64 8.74
CA ARG A 118 9.03 5.16 7.81
C ARG A 118 9.44 6.27 6.84
N ASP A 119 8.48 6.93 6.21
CA ASP A 119 8.74 7.90 5.15
C ASP A 119 9.38 9.18 5.70
N HIS A 120 9.09 9.56 6.95
CA HIS A 120 9.84 10.59 7.65
C HIS A 120 11.34 10.27 7.70
N CYS A 121 11.72 9.02 7.98
CA CYS A 121 13.12 8.58 7.95
C CYS A 121 13.68 8.50 6.52
N VAL A 122 12.92 7.93 5.58
CA VAL A 122 13.36 7.72 4.18
C VAL A 122 13.63 9.04 3.48
N ALA A 123 12.77 10.05 3.66
CA ALA A 123 12.90 11.36 3.03
C ALA A 123 14.26 12.04 3.32
N HIS A 124 14.81 11.82 4.51
CA HIS A 124 16.12 12.35 4.89
C HIS A 124 17.31 11.62 4.26
N ARG A 125 17.12 10.40 3.73
CA ARG A 125 18.20 9.52 3.30
C ARG A 125 18.18 9.20 1.80
N LEU A 126 16.99 9.07 1.20
CA LEU A 126 16.80 8.60 -0.17
C LEU A 126 17.53 9.43 -1.21
N PHE A 127 17.38 10.76 -1.15
CA PHE A 127 17.97 11.69 -2.12
C PHE A 127 19.51 11.76 -2.10
N ASN A 128 20.17 11.09 -1.13
CA ASN A 128 21.63 10.95 -1.16
C ASN A 128 22.09 9.75 -2.02
N SER A 129 21.19 8.81 -2.27
CA SER A 129 21.50 7.55 -2.96
C SER A 129 21.06 7.56 -4.42
N VAL A 130 20.04 8.35 -4.76
CA VAL A 130 19.61 8.61 -6.14
C VAL A 130 20.36 9.84 -6.70
N LYS A 131 20.82 9.78 -7.95
CA LYS A 131 21.57 10.85 -8.64
C LYS A 131 20.85 11.34 -9.89
#